data_AF-A0A7S1CEA5-F1
#
_entry.id   AF-A0A7S1CEA5-F1
#
_cell.length_a   1.000
_cell.length_b   1.000
_cell.length_c   1.000
_cell.angle_alpha   90.00
_cell.angle_beta   90.00
_cell.angle_gamma   90.00
#
_symmetry.space_group_name_H-M   'P 1'
#
loop_
_entity.id
_entity.type
_entity.pdbx_description
1 polymer ?
#
loop_
_entity_poly.entity_id
_entity_poly.type
_entity_poly.pdbx_seq_one_letter_code
_entity_poly.pdbx_strand_id
1 'polypeptide(L)'
;VVAYARDRGVRVVVEADMPGHSTSWGVGYPSLLTQCSAGERPMDPTQDATYDFLGQLLQELSSRFPDAYVHLGGDEVDQTCWKENANVTAWMAKHGIASYDGVQAEFERRVVELATAPAVNRSVVVWEEVFVNRANWTMPADTVVEIWKERGGDKHVLEEAVRAGLRVLWTSPSWYLDYQLSGTQLSSDWRFVYSLDPVGNASITPAQAELVMGGEVCMWAPMQDSTNWLSVVWPRAAAAAERLWSDKTVTDLTSATTRLRAQRCRTLYRGIGMAPIIPASTDSFCPFYYDFEYVSPFGGTP
;
A
#
# COMPACT_ATOMS: atom_id res chain seq x y z
N VAL A 1 -8.96 -0.59 -17.14
CA VAL A 1 -8.92 -0.51 -15.65
C VAL A 1 -9.62 0.74 -15.14
N VAL A 2 -9.07 1.94 -15.33
CA VAL A 2 -9.61 3.22 -14.78
C VAL A 2 -11.10 3.43 -15.07
N ALA A 3 -11.53 3.30 -16.33
CA ALA A 3 -12.94 3.48 -16.70
C ALA A 3 -13.87 2.48 -15.97
N TYR A 4 -13.48 1.21 -15.94
CA TYR A 4 -14.25 0.15 -15.29
C TYR A 4 -14.40 0.36 -13.77
N ALA A 5 -13.34 0.86 -13.13
CA ALA A 5 -13.34 1.23 -11.71
C ALA A 5 -14.24 2.45 -11.45
N ARG A 6 -14.13 3.49 -12.28
CA ARG A 6 -14.97 4.70 -12.20
C ARG A 6 -16.46 4.38 -12.29
N ASP A 7 -16.86 3.48 -13.18
CA ASP A 7 -18.26 3.05 -13.34
C ASP A 7 -18.82 2.34 -12.09
N ARG A 8 -17.95 2.00 -11.11
CA ARG A 8 -18.29 1.39 -9.82
C ARG A 8 -18.00 2.31 -8.63
N GLY A 9 -17.64 3.57 -8.87
CA GLY A 9 -17.24 4.50 -7.80
C GLY A 9 -15.92 4.13 -7.13
N VAL A 10 -15.06 3.37 -7.80
CA VAL A 10 -13.74 2.97 -7.29
C VAL A 10 -12.66 3.88 -7.87
N ARG A 11 -11.86 4.47 -6.99
CA ARG A 11 -10.68 5.26 -7.34
C ARG A 11 -9.52 4.32 -7.70
N VAL A 12 -8.66 4.73 -8.63
CA VAL A 12 -7.43 4.00 -8.97
C VAL A 12 -6.27 4.92 -8.65
N VAL A 13 -5.64 4.69 -7.51
CA VAL A 13 -4.39 5.34 -7.11
C VAL A 13 -3.25 4.46 -7.61
N VAL A 14 -2.33 5.05 -8.38
CA VAL A 14 -1.18 4.32 -8.92
C VAL A 14 0.00 4.48 -7.99
N GLU A 15 0.71 3.39 -7.75
CA GLU A 15 2.00 3.37 -7.07
C GLU A 15 3.14 3.20 -8.07
N ALA A 16 4.13 4.08 -7.96
CA ALA A 16 5.43 3.93 -8.57
C ALA A 16 6.45 4.02 -7.44
N ASP A 17 6.86 2.86 -6.91
CA ASP A 17 7.69 2.79 -5.73
C ASP A 17 9.15 3.15 -6.04
N MET A 18 9.68 4.08 -5.25
CA MET A 18 10.97 4.74 -5.43
C MET A 18 11.50 5.19 -4.05
N PRO A 19 12.82 5.23 -3.82
CA PRO A 19 13.91 4.80 -4.70
C PRO A 19 14.16 3.28 -4.65
N GLY A 20 13.63 2.60 -3.62
CA GLY A 20 13.68 1.14 -3.46
C GLY A 20 12.84 0.41 -4.53
N HIS A 21 12.79 -0.91 -4.46
CA HIS A 21 11.94 -1.80 -5.29
C HIS A 21 12.04 -1.55 -6.81
N SER A 22 13.13 -0.93 -7.26
CA SER A 22 13.27 -0.39 -8.61
C SER A 22 14.23 -1.19 -9.50
N THR A 23 14.65 -2.38 -9.07
CA THR A 23 15.63 -3.22 -9.79
C THR A 23 15.22 -3.49 -11.25
N SER A 24 13.93 -3.73 -11.51
CA SER A 24 13.43 -3.98 -12.87
C SER A 24 13.57 -2.77 -13.81
N TRP A 25 13.60 -1.55 -13.27
CA TRP A 25 13.70 -0.31 -14.02
C TRP A 25 15.09 -0.13 -14.62
N GLY A 26 16.10 -0.61 -13.89
CA GLY A 26 17.49 -0.62 -14.33
C GLY A 26 17.76 -1.51 -15.56
N VAL A 27 16.83 -2.40 -15.93
CA VAL A 27 16.94 -3.18 -17.18
C VAL A 27 16.80 -2.26 -18.40
N GLY A 28 15.86 -1.31 -18.37
CA GLY A 28 15.64 -0.35 -19.44
C GLY A 28 16.49 0.91 -19.30
N TYR A 29 16.76 1.33 -18.06
CA TYR A 29 17.49 2.56 -17.75
C TYR A 29 18.59 2.30 -16.70
N PRO A 30 19.71 1.65 -17.08
CA PRO A 30 20.74 1.25 -16.12
C PRO A 30 21.37 2.40 -15.33
N SER A 31 21.36 3.62 -15.89
CA SER A 31 21.89 4.82 -15.24
C SER A 31 21.01 5.36 -14.13
N LEU A 32 19.75 4.90 -13.99
CA LEU A 32 18.88 5.30 -12.88
C LEU A 32 19.28 4.65 -11.56
N LEU A 33 19.90 3.47 -11.59
CA LEU A 33 20.20 2.70 -10.39
C LEU A 33 21.62 2.95 -9.91
N THR A 34 21.79 2.94 -8.60
CA THR A 34 23.11 3.04 -7.96
C THR A 34 23.97 1.85 -8.36
N GLN A 35 25.23 2.11 -8.70
CA GLN A 35 26.21 1.04 -8.96
C GLN A 35 26.80 0.52 -7.64
N CYS A 36 26.65 -0.78 -7.40
CA CYS A 36 27.26 -1.54 -6.30
C CYS A 36 27.44 -3.01 -6.67
N SER A 37 28.17 -3.78 -5.85
CA SER A 37 28.62 -5.14 -6.16
C SER A 37 27.51 -6.18 -6.23
N ALA A 38 26.48 -6.10 -5.38
CA ALA A 38 25.39 -7.06 -5.29
C ALA A 38 24.18 -6.46 -4.55
N GLY A 39 23.07 -7.21 -4.56
CA GLY A 39 21.86 -6.86 -3.80
C GLY A 39 20.89 -5.97 -4.57
N GLU A 40 19.91 -5.46 -3.84
CA GLU A 40 18.97 -4.48 -4.36
C GLU A 40 19.69 -3.16 -4.65
N ARG A 41 19.33 -2.55 -5.78
CA ARG A 41 19.96 -1.32 -6.25
C ARG A 41 18.93 -0.20 -6.23
N PRO A 42 18.84 0.60 -5.15
CA PRO A 42 17.98 1.77 -5.14
C PRO A 42 18.43 2.78 -6.21
N MET A 43 17.52 3.63 -6.65
CA MET A 43 17.81 4.70 -7.59
C MET A 43 18.97 5.57 -7.09
N ASP A 44 19.81 6.09 -8.01
CA ASP A 44 20.92 6.97 -7.67
C ASP A 44 20.40 8.39 -7.41
N PRO A 45 20.43 8.87 -6.15
CA PRO A 45 19.88 10.16 -5.77
C PRO A 45 20.79 11.33 -6.14
N THR A 46 22.01 11.05 -6.61
CA THR A 46 23.04 12.06 -6.90
C THR A 46 22.98 12.61 -8.31
N GLN A 47 22.23 11.94 -9.20
CA GLN A 47 22.15 12.28 -10.63
C GLN A 47 20.90 13.10 -10.92
N ASP A 48 21.07 14.30 -11.51
CA ASP A 48 19.93 15.11 -11.95
C ASP A 48 19.09 14.41 -13.03
N ALA A 49 19.74 13.59 -13.87
CA ALA A 49 19.06 12.76 -14.87
C ALA A 49 18.03 11.78 -14.26
N THR A 50 18.23 11.34 -13.01
CA THR A 50 17.24 10.54 -12.29
C THR A 50 15.94 11.34 -12.13
N TYR A 51 16.05 12.58 -11.65
CA TYR A 51 14.89 13.43 -11.40
C TYR A 51 14.23 13.94 -12.68
N ASP A 52 15.00 14.17 -13.75
CA ASP A 52 14.45 14.48 -15.08
C ASP A 52 13.58 13.33 -15.62
N PHE A 53 14.05 12.09 -15.44
CA PHE A 53 13.28 10.89 -15.80
C PHE A 53 12.03 10.75 -14.92
N LEU A 54 12.17 10.89 -13.60
CA LEU A 54 11.04 10.77 -12.67
C LEU A 54 9.98 11.85 -12.90
N GLY A 55 10.38 13.08 -13.21
CA GLY A 55 9.44 14.15 -13.55
C GLY A 55 8.62 13.83 -14.80
N GLN A 56 9.24 13.28 -15.84
CA GLN A 56 8.55 12.85 -17.06
C GLN A 56 7.62 11.67 -16.79
N LEU A 57 8.07 10.69 -16.00
CA LEU A 57 7.25 9.54 -15.63
C LEU A 57 6.02 9.97 -14.81
N LEU A 58 6.20 10.78 -13.77
CA LEU A 58 5.10 11.27 -12.95
C LEU A 58 4.11 12.10 -13.77
N GLN A 59 4.60 12.89 -14.74
CA GLN A 59 3.74 13.59 -15.69
C GLN A 59 2.94 12.61 -16.56
N GLU A 60 3.57 11.55 -17.08
CA GLU A 60 2.86 10.52 -17.84
C GLU A 60 1.81 9.81 -16.97
N LEU A 61 2.18 9.35 -15.78
CA LEU A 61 1.27 8.68 -14.84
C LEU A 61 0.08 9.56 -14.50
N SER A 62 0.30 10.83 -14.17
CA SER A 62 -0.78 11.78 -13.85
C SER A 62 -1.73 12.02 -15.03
N SER A 63 -1.27 11.86 -16.27
CA SER A 63 -2.12 11.95 -17.47
C SER A 63 -3.01 10.71 -17.67
N ARG A 64 -2.58 9.53 -17.17
CA ARG A 64 -3.29 8.26 -17.35
C ARG A 64 -4.15 7.87 -16.15
N PHE A 65 -3.75 8.28 -14.96
CA PHE A 65 -4.42 8.02 -13.69
C PHE A 65 -5.01 9.34 -13.18
N PRO A 66 -6.33 9.57 -13.35
CA PRO A 66 -6.96 10.86 -13.09
C PRO A 66 -7.24 11.12 -11.61
N ASP A 67 -6.87 10.21 -10.72
CA ASP A 67 -7.03 10.42 -9.29
C ASP A 67 -6.15 11.59 -8.81
N ALA A 68 -6.57 12.26 -7.75
CA ALA A 68 -5.83 13.39 -7.18
C ALA A 68 -4.51 12.96 -6.52
N TYR A 69 -4.37 11.67 -6.20
CA TYR A 69 -3.22 11.11 -5.51
C TYR A 69 -2.36 10.24 -6.43
N VAL A 70 -1.07 10.24 -6.12
CA VAL A 70 -0.08 9.25 -6.60
C VAL A 70 0.64 8.68 -5.38
N HIS A 71 0.84 7.36 -5.34
CA HIS A 71 1.64 6.72 -4.31
C HIS A 71 3.10 6.66 -4.79
N LEU A 72 4.01 7.21 -4.00
CA LEU A 72 5.44 7.30 -4.35
C LEU A 72 6.27 6.17 -3.73
N GLY A 73 5.65 5.37 -2.85
CA GLY A 73 6.32 4.28 -2.15
C GLY A 73 7.26 4.80 -1.07
N GLY A 74 8.53 4.40 -1.15
CA GLY A 74 9.61 4.88 -0.29
C GLY A 74 9.88 3.99 0.93
N ASP A 75 9.37 2.76 0.93
CA ASP A 75 9.63 1.74 1.94
C ASP A 75 10.94 0.99 1.68
N GLU A 76 11.42 0.30 2.73
CA GLU A 76 12.46 -0.74 2.67
C GLU A 76 13.76 -0.43 1.90
N VAL A 77 14.10 0.85 1.74
CA VAL A 77 15.30 1.26 0.97
C VAL A 77 16.59 0.67 1.55
N ASP A 78 17.19 -0.28 0.82
CA ASP A 78 18.50 -0.85 1.19
C ASP A 78 19.64 0.12 0.90
N GLN A 79 20.09 0.80 1.96
CA GLN A 79 21.17 1.78 1.90
C GLN A 79 22.56 1.14 1.72
N THR A 80 22.70 -0.18 1.72
CA THR A 80 23.99 -0.88 1.57
C THR A 80 24.65 -0.51 0.24
N CYS A 81 23.87 -0.44 -0.83
CA CYS A 81 24.38 -0.05 -2.16
C CYS A 81 24.89 1.40 -2.18
N TRP A 82 24.19 2.32 -1.53
CA TRP A 82 24.65 3.72 -1.38
C TRP A 82 25.92 3.83 -0.55
N LYS A 83 26.05 3.02 0.52
CA LYS A 83 27.25 2.96 1.38
C LYS A 83 28.49 2.47 0.64
N GLU A 84 28.33 1.53 -0.28
CA GLU A 84 29.42 1.03 -1.11
C GLU A 84 29.86 2.06 -2.18
N ASN A 85 28.94 2.93 -2.61
CA ASN A 85 29.16 3.84 -3.71
C ASN A 85 29.89 5.13 -3.28
N ALA A 86 31.15 5.28 -3.72
CA ALA A 86 31.98 6.43 -3.41
C ALA A 86 31.40 7.78 -3.92
N ASN A 87 30.63 7.78 -5.02
CA ASN A 87 30.00 9.00 -5.53
C ASN A 87 28.89 9.47 -4.60
N VAL A 88 28.09 8.55 -4.04
CA VAL A 88 27.06 8.88 -3.05
C VAL A 88 27.70 9.46 -1.79
N THR A 89 28.75 8.82 -1.27
CA THR A 89 29.49 9.34 -0.10
C THR A 89 30.08 10.74 -0.36
N ALA A 90 30.68 10.97 -1.54
CA ALA A 90 31.22 12.27 -1.89
C ALA A 90 30.12 13.33 -2.07
N TRP A 91 28.99 12.95 -2.64
CA TRP A 91 27.83 13.81 -2.81
C TRP A 91 27.23 14.21 -1.45
N MET A 92 27.13 13.28 -0.50
CA MET A 92 26.71 13.56 0.88
C MET A 92 27.59 14.64 1.52
N ALA A 93 28.92 14.48 1.44
CA ALA A 93 29.87 15.43 2.00
C ALA A 93 29.73 16.83 1.38
N LYS A 94 29.49 16.90 0.06
CA LYS A 94 29.28 18.17 -0.67
C LYS A 94 27.98 18.88 -0.25
N HIS A 95 26.93 18.13 0.08
CA HIS A 95 25.61 18.66 0.43
C HIS A 95 25.37 18.74 1.95
N GLY A 96 26.36 18.39 2.77
CA GLY A 96 26.25 18.43 4.23
C GLY A 96 25.28 17.40 4.81
N ILE A 97 25.07 16.27 4.13
CA ILE A 97 24.17 15.20 4.56
C ILE A 97 24.92 14.26 5.50
N ALA A 98 24.41 14.12 6.73
CA ALA A 98 25.10 13.44 7.82
C ALA A 98 24.90 11.91 7.85
N SER A 99 23.84 11.39 7.24
CA SER A 99 23.48 9.97 7.24
C SER A 99 22.85 9.55 5.91
N TYR A 100 22.82 8.25 5.65
CA TYR A 100 22.13 7.69 4.48
C TYR A 100 20.61 7.79 4.58
N ASP A 101 20.04 7.88 5.79
CA ASP A 101 18.63 8.28 5.96
C ASP A 101 18.42 9.71 5.42
N GLY A 102 19.39 10.61 5.63
CA GLY A 102 19.36 11.94 5.03
C GLY A 102 19.50 11.94 3.50
N VAL A 103 20.14 10.92 2.92
CA VAL A 103 20.17 10.72 1.46
C VAL A 103 18.79 10.32 0.95
N GLN A 104 18.13 9.36 1.61
CA GLN A 104 16.75 9.00 1.30
C GLN A 104 15.83 10.23 1.45
N ALA A 105 15.92 10.95 2.58
CA ALA A 105 15.11 12.12 2.83
C ALA A 105 15.23 13.19 1.73
N GLU A 106 16.43 13.40 1.20
CA GLU A 106 16.67 14.36 0.12
C GLU A 106 16.12 13.86 -1.22
N PHE A 107 16.23 12.56 -1.52
CA PHE A 107 15.58 11.96 -2.68
C PHE A 107 14.07 12.13 -2.62
N GLU A 108 13.46 11.72 -1.50
CA GLU A 108 12.00 11.79 -1.30
C GLU A 108 11.50 13.22 -1.37
N ARG A 109 12.21 14.18 -0.74
CA ARG A 109 11.89 15.61 -0.83
C ARG A 109 11.80 16.06 -2.29
N ARG A 110 12.80 15.73 -3.10
CA ARG A 110 12.85 16.10 -4.53
C ARG A 110 11.73 15.42 -5.33
N VAL A 111 11.41 14.15 -5.07
CA VAL A 111 10.33 13.44 -5.77
C VAL A 111 8.95 13.98 -5.38
N VAL A 112 8.74 14.30 -4.10
CA VAL A 112 7.51 14.96 -3.62
C VAL A 112 7.36 16.34 -4.26
N GLU A 113 8.44 17.12 -4.38
CA GLU A 113 8.43 18.41 -5.09
C GLU A 113 8.06 18.25 -6.57
N LEU A 114 8.56 17.22 -7.25
CA LEU A 114 8.18 16.93 -8.64
C LEU A 114 6.70 16.56 -8.76
N ALA A 115 6.18 15.72 -7.86
CA ALA A 115 4.79 15.27 -7.87
C ALA A 115 3.79 16.40 -7.58
N THR A 116 4.17 17.32 -6.69
CA THR A 116 3.34 18.46 -6.29
C THR A 116 3.52 19.70 -7.18
N ALA A 117 4.59 19.74 -8.00
CA ALA A 117 4.80 20.82 -8.95
C ALA A 117 3.64 20.94 -9.95
N PRO A 118 3.36 22.15 -10.49
CA PRO A 118 2.22 22.39 -11.40
C PRO A 118 2.14 21.47 -12.62
N ALA A 119 3.27 20.93 -13.08
CA ALA A 119 3.33 20.02 -14.23
C ALA A 119 2.69 18.64 -13.97
N VAL A 120 2.70 18.19 -12.71
CA VAL A 120 2.09 16.91 -12.27
C VAL A 120 0.84 17.19 -11.44
N ASN A 121 0.93 18.12 -10.48
CA ASN A 121 -0.16 18.64 -9.67
C ASN A 121 -0.97 17.52 -8.98
N ARG A 122 -0.29 16.69 -8.20
CA ARG A 122 -0.89 15.61 -7.41
C ARG A 122 -0.50 15.71 -5.94
N SER A 123 -1.42 15.34 -5.07
CA SER A 123 -1.11 15.02 -3.68
C SER A 123 -0.39 13.67 -3.63
N VAL A 124 0.44 13.45 -2.62
CA VAL A 124 1.24 12.23 -2.53
C VAL A 124 0.77 11.33 -1.40
N VAL A 125 0.82 10.03 -1.64
CA VAL A 125 0.80 8.99 -0.61
C VAL A 125 2.20 8.39 -0.53
N VAL A 126 2.68 8.17 0.68
CA VAL A 126 4.02 7.60 0.94
C VAL A 126 3.94 6.57 2.04
N TRP A 127 4.79 5.55 1.98
CA TRP A 127 4.96 4.63 3.11
C TRP A 127 5.58 5.37 4.31
N GLU A 128 5.34 4.83 5.50
CA GLU A 128 5.67 5.50 6.76
C GLU A 128 7.16 5.85 6.93
N GLU A 129 8.07 5.10 6.30
CA GLU A 129 9.51 5.39 6.34
C GLU A 129 9.85 6.79 5.83
N VAL A 130 9.16 7.24 4.78
CA VAL A 130 9.37 8.59 4.23
C VAL A 130 9.05 9.65 5.28
N PHE A 131 8.01 9.43 6.09
CA PHE A 131 7.69 10.28 7.23
C PHE A 131 8.74 10.15 8.34
N VAL A 132 9.02 8.94 8.81
CA VAL A 132 9.95 8.70 9.93
C VAL A 132 11.35 9.26 9.63
N ASN A 133 11.82 9.12 8.39
CA ASN A 133 13.17 9.50 7.97
C ASN A 133 13.26 10.91 7.37
N ARG A 134 12.18 11.71 7.37
CA ARG A 134 12.09 13.04 6.71
C ARG A 134 13.10 14.12 7.15
N ALA A 135 14.06 13.79 8.01
CA ALA A 135 15.04 14.72 8.54
C ALA A 135 14.37 16.02 9.03
N ASN A 136 14.78 17.18 8.51
CA ASN A 136 14.26 18.49 8.92
C ASN A 136 13.35 19.15 7.87
N TRP A 137 12.92 18.45 6.82
CA TRP A 137 12.06 19.05 5.80
C TRP A 137 10.57 18.88 6.16
N THR A 138 9.77 19.85 5.74
CA THR A 138 8.33 19.87 6.01
C THR A 138 7.59 19.30 4.81
N MET A 139 6.84 18.23 5.03
CA MET A 139 5.99 17.64 4.01
C MET A 139 4.84 18.59 3.63
N PRO A 140 4.39 18.57 2.36
CA PRO A 140 3.13 19.20 1.97
C PRO A 140 2.00 18.79 2.90
N ALA A 141 1.13 19.74 3.27
CA ALA A 141 0.06 19.49 4.24
C ALA A 141 -0.98 18.46 3.74
N ASP A 142 -1.04 18.25 2.43
CA ASP A 142 -1.91 17.27 1.77
C ASP A 142 -1.23 15.90 1.56
N THR A 143 0.01 15.71 2.01
CA THR A 143 0.63 14.38 2.06
C THR A 143 -0.19 13.42 2.93
N VAL A 144 -0.33 12.19 2.45
CA VAL A 144 -0.92 11.07 3.20
C VAL A 144 0.19 10.09 3.54
N VAL A 145 0.30 9.74 4.82
CA VAL A 145 1.26 8.74 5.31
C VAL A 145 0.52 7.41 5.45
N GLU A 146 0.97 6.38 4.75
CA GLU A 146 0.41 5.04 4.85
C GLU A 146 1.21 4.19 5.85
N ILE A 147 0.53 3.75 6.90
CA ILE A 147 1.12 3.04 8.03
C ILE A 147 0.99 1.54 7.82
N TRP A 148 2.11 0.84 7.84
CA TRP A 148 2.17 -0.56 7.45
C TRP A 148 2.98 -1.44 8.38
N LYS A 149 3.88 -0.86 9.18
CA LYS A 149 4.62 -1.49 10.26
C LYS A 149 3.84 -1.34 11.55
N GLU A 150 3.19 -2.42 11.97
CA GLU A 150 2.67 -2.53 13.32
C GLU A 150 3.70 -3.25 14.19
N ARG A 151 4.11 -2.62 15.30
CA ARG A 151 5.02 -3.24 16.27
C ARG A 151 4.26 -3.59 17.54
N GLY A 152 3.51 -4.68 17.51
CA GLY A 152 2.79 -5.21 18.69
C GLY A 152 1.66 -4.30 19.18
N GLY A 153 0.84 -3.77 18.26
CA GLY A 153 -0.25 -2.83 18.58
C GLY A 153 0.20 -1.38 18.79
N ASP A 154 1.49 -1.05 18.59
CA ASP A 154 1.99 0.32 18.64
C ASP A 154 1.40 1.17 17.51
N LYS A 155 0.93 2.37 17.87
CA LYS A 155 0.32 3.38 16.99
C LYS A 155 1.20 4.62 16.86
N HIS A 156 2.43 4.59 17.37
CA HIS A 156 3.32 5.74 17.49
C HIS A 156 3.45 6.55 16.19
N VAL A 157 3.73 5.91 15.05
CA VAL A 157 3.92 6.63 13.77
C VAL A 157 2.62 7.29 13.28
N LEU A 158 1.48 6.61 13.44
CA LEU A 158 0.16 7.21 13.19
C LEU A 158 -0.04 8.45 14.06
N GLU A 159 0.22 8.33 15.37
CA GLU A 159 0.05 9.44 16.33
C GLU A 159 0.94 10.63 15.99
N GLU A 160 2.20 10.38 15.61
CA GLU A 160 3.13 11.43 15.20
C GLU A 160 2.71 12.11 13.90
N ALA A 161 2.27 11.34 12.90
CA ALA A 161 1.82 11.88 11.62
C ALA A 161 0.59 12.79 11.79
N VAL A 162 -0.42 12.37 12.55
CA VAL A 162 -1.60 13.22 12.80
C VAL A 162 -1.29 14.42 13.73
N ARG A 163 -0.33 14.29 14.65
CA ARG A 163 0.17 15.44 15.44
C ARG A 163 0.90 16.45 14.57
N ALA A 164 1.59 16.00 13.52
CA ALA A 164 2.18 16.85 12.49
C ALA A 164 1.14 17.47 11.53
N GLY A 165 -0.14 17.15 11.68
CA GLY A 165 -1.23 17.66 10.84
C GLY A 165 -1.39 16.93 9.51
N LEU A 166 -0.70 15.79 9.32
CA LEU A 166 -0.79 14.99 8.12
C LEU A 166 -1.94 13.98 8.19
N ARG A 167 -2.43 13.58 7.03
CA ARG A 167 -3.46 12.55 6.91
C ARG A 167 -2.83 11.16 6.91
N VAL A 168 -3.57 10.18 7.38
CA VAL A 168 -3.07 8.80 7.54
C VAL A 168 -4.01 7.78 6.91
N LEU A 169 -3.44 6.80 6.21
CA LEU A 169 -4.08 5.53 5.86
C LEU A 169 -3.51 4.40 6.72
N TRP A 170 -4.38 3.54 7.23
CA TRP A 170 -3.98 2.40 8.05
C TRP A 170 -4.04 1.10 7.25
N THR A 171 -2.90 0.46 7.07
CA THR A 171 -2.84 -0.88 6.47
C THR A 171 -2.40 -1.88 7.54
N SER A 172 -1.20 -1.71 8.10
CA SER A 172 -0.59 -2.61 9.09
C SER A 172 -0.45 -4.09 8.63
N PRO A 173 0.49 -4.87 9.21
CA PRO A 173 0.64 -6.29 8.90
C PRO A 173 -0.62 -7.10 9.27
N SER A 174 -1.47 -6.54 10.12
CA SER A 174 -2.74 -7.15 10.52
C SER A 174 -3.79 -7.17 9.39
N TRP A 175 -3.64 -6.32 8.36
CA TRP A 175 -4.41 -6.38 7.11
C TRP A 175 -3.58 -6.80 5.88
N TYR A 176 -2.42 -7.41 6.09
CA TYR A 176 -1.65 -8.05 5.02
C TYR A 176 -2.27 -9.41 4.70
N LEU A 177 -2.92 -9.49 3.56
CA LEU A 177 -3.68 -10.67 3.15
C LEU A 177 -2.76 -11.80 2.65
N ASP A 178 -1.57 -11.49 2.17
CA ASP A 178 -0.57 -12.48 1.73
C ASP A 178 0.04 -13.28 2.89
N TYR A 179 -0.03 -12.79 4.13
CA TYR A 179 0.47 -13.50 5.31
C TYR A 179 -0.24 -14.82 5.60
N GLN A 180 -1.44 -15.05 5.04
CA GLN A 180 -2.07 -16.37 5.08
C GLN A 180 -1.23 -17.43 4.35
N LEU A 181 -0.49 -17.04 3.31
CA LEU A 181 0.30 -17.95 2.48
C LEU A 181 1.68 -18.23 3.07
N SER A 182 2.19 -17.34 3.93
CA SER A 182 3.55 -17.46 4.48
C SER A 182 3.69 -18.52 5.58
N GLY A 183 2.58 -19.10 6.05
CA GLY A 183 2.59 -20.06 7.16
C GLY A 183 3.05 -19.46 8.50
N THR A 184 3.23 -18.14 8.57
CA THR A 184 3.59 -17.43 9.80
C THR A 184 2.41 -17.34 10.75
N GLN A 185 2.69 -17.17 12.04
CA GLN A 185 1.68 -17.07 13.10
C GLN A 185 0.74 -15.86 12.95
N LEU A 186 1.08 -14.93 12.07
CA LEU A 186 0.27 -13.79 11.66
C LEU A 186 -0.75 -14.14 10.56
N SER A 187 -1.06 -15.43 10.34
CA SER A 187 -2.11 -15.84 9.41
C SER A 187 -3.45 -15.24 9.87
N SER A 188 -3.76 -14.06 9.36
CA SER A 188 -4.91 -13.25 9.72
C SER A 188 -6.15 -13.84 9.04
N ASP A 189 -6.84 -14.70 9.78
CA ASP A 189 -8.17 -15.13 9.37
C ASP A 189 -9.11 -13.92 9.26
N TRP A 190 -10.27 -14.10 8.63
CA TRP A 190 -11.20 -12.98 8.45
C TRP A 190 -11.69 -12.39 9.78
N ARG A 191 -11.72 -13.17 10.88
CA ARG A 191 -12.16 -12.66 12.20
C ARG A 191 -11.11 -11.73 12.79
N PHE A 192 -9.83 -12.09 12.67
CA PHE A 192 -8.74 -11.23 13.06
C PHE A 192 -8.81 -9.90 12.30
N VAL A 193 -8.90 -9.97 10.97
CA VAL A 193 -9.07 -8.78 10.11
C VAL A 193 -10.27 -7.92 10.55
N TYR A 194 -11.41 -8.55 10.85
CA TYR A 194 -12.64 -7.88 11.29
C TYR A 194 -12.55 -7.24 12.67
N SER A 195 -11.75 -7.82 13.58
CA SER A 195 -11.65 -7.40 14.99
C SER A 195 -10.82 -6.13 15.19
N LEU A 196 -10.10 -5.70 14.17
CA LEU A 196 -9.15 -4.59 14.26
C LEU A 196 -9.85 -3.25 14.14
N ASP A 197 -9.37 -2.27 14.91
CA ASP A 197 -9.77 -0.87 14.82
C ASP A 197 -8.53 -0.06 14.41
N PRO A 198 -8.53 0.58 13.22
CA PRO A 198 -7.43 1.44 12.75
C PRO A 198 -7.00 2.50 13.75
N VAL A 199 -7.97 3.16 14.40
CA VAL A 199 -7.70 4.18 15.42
C VAL A 199 -7.41 3.51 16.76
N GLY A 200 -8.21 2.51 17.12
CA GLY A 200 -7.97 1.65 18.28
C GLY A 200 -7.64 2.41 19.57
N ASN A 201 -6.46 2.14 20.11
CA ASN A 201 -5.91 2.71 21.34
C ASN A 201 -4.96 3.90 21.12
N ALA A 202 -4.91 4.49 19.91
CA ALA A 202 -4.04 5.62 19.62
C ALA A 202 -4.33 6.81 20.55
N SER A 203 -3.27 7.42 21.08
CA SER A 203 -3.31 8.59 21.97
C SER A 203 -3.41 9.88 21.16
N ILE A 204 -4.60 10.12 20.59
CA ILE A 204 -4.92 11.26 19.72
C ILE A 204 -6.23 11.95 20.14
N THR A 205 -6.32 13.25 19.88
CA THR A 205 -7.54 14.04 20.12
C THR A 205 -8.63 13.72 19.09
N PRO A 206 -9.92 14.03 19.36
CA PRO A 206 -10.98 13.86 18.36
C PRO A 206 -10.69 14.60 17.03
N ALA A 207 -10.12 15.80 17.09
CA ALA A 207 -9.76 16.55 15.89
C ALA A 207 -8.62 15.89 15.09
N GLN A 208 -7.67 15.23 15.77
CA GLN A 208 -6.62 14.46 15.11
C GLN A 208 -7.14 13.14 14.53
N ALA A 209 -8.16 12.54 15.15
CA ALA A 209 -8.79 11.33 14.63
C ALA A 209 -9.43 11.55 13.26
N GLU A 210 -9.92 12.77 12.96
CA GLU A 210 -10.42 13.14 11.63
C GLU A 210 -9.36 13.13 10.53
N LEU A 211 -8.06 13.11 10.88
CA LEU A 211 -6.96 12.97 9.91
C LEU A 211 -6.72 11.51 9.50
N VAL A 212 -7.31 10.54 10.21
CA VAL A 212 -7.26 9.13 9.84
C VAL A 212 -8.32 8.88 8.77
N MET A 213 -7.90 8.74 7.52
CA MET A 213 -8.79 8.69 6.34
C MET A 213 -9.50 7.35 6.16
N GLY A 214 -9.06 6.32 6.88
CA GLY A 214 -9.48 4.94 6.70
C GLY A 214 -8.26 4.03 6.62
N GLY A 215 -8.26 3.12 5.65
CA GLY A 215 -7.17 2.17 5.50
C GLY A 215 -7.33 1.24 4.31
N GLU A 216 -6.30 0.44 4.08
CA GLU A 216 -6.21 -0.47 2.95
C GLU A 216 -5.88 -1.88 3.40
N VAL A 217 -6.25 -2.87 2.57
CA VAL A 217 -5.79 -4.25 2.75
C VAL A 217 -4.79 -4.53 1.64
N CYS A 218 -3.59 -4.99 2.00
CA CYS A 218 -2.55 -5.28 1.03
C CYS A 218 -2.57 -6.75 0.63
N MET A 219 -2.41 -7.01 -0.67
CA MET A 219 -2.18 -8.34 -1.21
C MET A 219 -0.84 -8.32 -1.96
N TRP A 220 0.25 -8.55 -1.24
CA TRP A 220 1.56 -8.61 -1.86
C TRP A 220 1.71 -9.85 -2.75
N ALA A 221 2.52 -9.71 -3.79
CA ALA A 221 2.54 -10.67 -4.89
C ALA A 221 3.50 -11.89 -4.81
N PRO A 222 4.37 -12.11 -3.80
CA PRO A 222 5.43 -13.13 -3.92
C PRO A 222 4.93 -14.57 -3.99
N MET A 223 3.69 -14.83 -3.55
CA MET A 223 3.08 -16.17 -3.52
C MET A 223 1.70 -16.22 -4.19
N GLN A 224 1.36 -15.20 -4.99
CA GLN A 224 0.06 -15.13 -5.65
C GLN A 224 0.18 -14.68 -7.10
N ASP A 225 -0.77 -15.17 -7.89
CA ASP A 225 -0.95 -14.81 -9.28
C ASP A 225 -2.42 -15.01 -9.67
N SER A 226 -2.69 -15.02 -10.98
CA SER A 226 -4.03 -15.24 -11.52
C SER A 226 -4.71 -16.53 -11.05
N THR A 227 -3.96 -17.53 -10.58
CA THR A 227 -4.47 -18.86 -10.20
C THR A 227 -5.09 -18.88 -8.81
N ASN A 228 -4.69 -17.99 -7.89
CA ASN A 228 -5.12 -18.05 -6.50
C ASN A 228 -5.66 -16.72 -5.93
N TRP A 229 -5.34 -15.56 -6.52
CA TRP A 229 -5.57 -14.25 -5.88
C TRP A 229 -7.01 -14.03 -5.37
N LEU A 230 -8.03 -14.45 -6.13
CA LEU A 230 -9.45 -14.27 -5.74
C LEU A 230 -9.76 -14.94 -4.41
N SER A 231 -9.30 -16.18 -4.25
CA SER A 231 -9.54 -17.01 -3.06
C SER A 231 -8.72 -16.56 -1.85
N VAL A 232 -7.58 -15.91 -2.10
CA VAL A 232 -6.73 -15.36 -1.05
C VAL A 232 -7.32 -14.03 -0.59
N VAL A 233 -7.62 -13.09 -1.50
CA VAL A 233 -8.19 -11.77 -1.15
C VAL A 233 -9.55 -11.90 -0.47
N TRP A 234 -10.46 -12.71 -1.04
CA TRP A 234 -11.82 -12.86 -0.56
C TRP A 234 -11.98 -14.18 0.21
N PRO A 235 -12.47 -14.16 1.46
CA PRO A 235 -13.41 -13.19 2.03
C PRO A 235 -12.79 -12.08 2.90
N ARG A 236 -11.47 -12.07 3.10
CA ARG A 236 -10.84 -11.22 4.13
C ARG A 236 -10.94 -9.73 3.82
N ALA A 237 -10.80 -9.35 2.56
CA ALA A 237 -11.07 -7.98 2.13
C ALA A 237 -12.51 -7.54 2.42
N ALA A 238 -13.50 -8.45 2.40
CA ALA A 238 -14.88 -8.12 2.76
C ALA A 238 -15.04 -7.85 4.27
N ALA A 239 -14.25 -8.51 5.11
CA ALA A 239 -14.23 -8.25 6.55
C ALA A 239 -13.66 -6.86 6.85
N ALA A 240 -12.53 -6.50 6.23
CA ALA A 240 -11.97 -5.16 6.35
C ALA A 240 -12.91 -4.08 5.78
N ALA A 241 -13.55 -4.35 4.64
CA ALA A 241 -14.51 -3.43 4.03
C ALA A 241 -15.66 -3.09 5.00
N GLU A 242 -16.20 -4.07 5.73
CA GLU A 242 -17.22 -3.79 6.73
C GLU A 242 -16.69 -2.95 7.89
N ARG A 243 -15.41 -3.11 8.25
CA ARG A 243 -14.80 -2.33 9.33
C ARG A 243 -14.54 -0.88 8.94
N LEU A 244 -14.15 -0.65 7.69
CA LEU A 244 -13.93 0.68 7.13
C LEU A 244 -15.25 1.41 6.79
N TRP A 245 -16.35 0.67 6.61
CA TRP A 245 -17.64 1.23 6.23
C TRP A 245 -18.63 1.41 7.40
N SER A 246 -18.74 0.41 8.27
CA SER A 246 -19.81 0.36 9.27
C SER A 246 -19.46 1.14 10.54
N ASP A 247 -20.49 1.50 11.30
CA ASP A 247 -20.33 2.12 12.62
C ASP A 247 -19.34 1.34 13.49
N LYS A 248 -18.58 2.07 14.32
CA LYS A 248 -17.55 1.51 15.21
C LYS A 248 -18.09 0.41 16.14
N THR A 249 -19.37 0.47 16.50
CA THR A 249 -20.02 -0.49 17.40
C THR A 249 -20.38 -1.82 16.74
N VAL A 250 -20.28 -1.94 15.42
CA VAL A 250 -20.62 -3.17 14.69
C VAL A 250 -19.45 -4.15 14.71
N THR A 251 -19.33 -4.90 15.81
CA THR A 251 -18.17 -5.79 16.06
C THR A 251 -18.56 -7.24 16.42
N ASP A 252 -19.86 -7.58 16.48
CA ASP A 252 -20.30 -8.93 16.84
C ASP A 252 -19.92 -9.97 15.77
N LEU A 253 -19.00 -10.87 16.14
CA LEU A 253 -18.47 -11.91 15.26
C LEU A 253 -19.51 -12.95 14.82
N THR A 254 -20.54 -13.19 15.64
CA THR A 254 -21.60 -14.18 15.31
C THR A 254 -22.48 -13.66 14.17
N SER A 255 -22.94 -12.41 14.29
CA SER A 255 -23.66 -11.68 13.24
C SER A 255 -22.81 -11.54 11.98
N ALA A 256 -21.54 -11.13 12.12
CA ALA A 256 -20.61 -11.01 10.99
C ALA A 256 -20.41 -12.34 10.26
N THR A 257 -20.24 -13.46 10.98
CA THR A 257 -20.12 -14.79 10.38
C THR A 257 -21.34 -15.11 9.50
N THR A 258 -22.54 -14.83 10.00
CA THR A 258 -23.80 -15.12 9.29
C THR A 258 -23.91 -14.29 8.00
N ARG A 259 -23.65 -12.99 8.09
CA ARG A 259 -23.72 -12.07 6.94
C ARG A 259 -22.63 -12.35 5.91
N LEU A 260 -21.40 -12.65 6.35
CA LEU A 260 -20.29 -12.98 5.46
C LEU A 260 -20.52 -14.29 4.71
N ARG A 261 -21.12 -15.31 5.35
CA ARG A 261 -21.55 -16.56 4.67
C ARG A 261 -22.57 -16.28 3.57
N ALA A 262 -23.58 -15.46 3.85
CA ALA A 262 -24.56 -15.06 2.83
C ALA A 262 -23.91 -14.26 1.70
N GLN A 263 -22.97 -13.36 2.03
CA GLN A 263 -22.22 -12.59 1.05
C GLN A 263 -21.37 -13.47 0.15
N ARG A 264 -20.72 -14.50 0.69
CA ARG A 264 -20.00 -15.50 -0.10
C ARG A 264 -20.89 -16.18 -1.13
N CYS A 265 -22.06 -16.67 -0.73
CA CYS A 265 -22.95 -17.32 -1.70
C CYS A 265 -23.41 -16.33 -2.79
N ARG A 266 -23.61 -15.06 -2.44
CA ARG A 266 -23.95 -13.99 -3.39
C ARG A 266 -22.82 -13.70 -4.38
N THR A 267 -21.56 -13.68 -3.93
CA THR A 267 -20.40 -13.44 -4.82
C THR A 267 -20.15 -14.62 -5.75
N LEU A 268 -20.30 -15.84 -5.24
CA LEU A 268 -20.27 -17.04 -6.07
C LEU A 268 -21.34 -16.97 -7.18
N TYR A 269 -22.61 -16.67 -6.84
CA TYR A 269 -23.68 -16.48 -7.84
C TYR A 269 -23.36 -15.41 -8.90
N ARG A 270 -22.46 -14.47 -8.62
CA ARG A 270 -22.00 -13.41 -9.54
C ARG A 270 -20.71 -13.78 -10.30
N GLY A 271 -20.25 -15.03 -10.20
CA GLY A 271 -19.03 -15.51 -10.85
C GLY A 271 -17.73 -15.13 -10.15
N ILE A 272 -17.78 -14.69 -8.88
CA ILE A 272 -16.59 -14.30 -8.10
C ILE A 272 -16.24 -15.41 -7.11
N GLY A 273 -15.10 -16.07 -7.34
CA GLY A 273 -14.60 -17.20 -6.56
C GLY A 273 -14.08 -16.84 -5.16
N MET A 274 -14.98 -16.47 -4.25
CA MET A 274 -14.64 -16.22 -2.84
C MET A 274 -14.42 -17.53 -2.07
N ALA A 275 -13.34 -17.60 -1.29
CA ALA A 275 -13.01 -18.78 -0.49
C ALA A 275 -14.08 -19.09 0.59
N PRO A 276 -14.18 -20.35 1.06
CA PRO A 276 -15.03 -20.73 2.19
C PRO A 276 -14.79 -19.90 3.46
N ILE A 277 -15.85 -19.67 4.24
CA ILE A 277 -15.75 -18.96 5.53
C ILE A 277 -15.36 -19.97 6.63
N ILE A 278 -14.18 -19.81 7.21
CA ILE A 278 -13.64 -20.68 8.27
C ILE A 278 -14.03 -20.14 9.66
N PRO A 279 -14.26 -21.00 10.70
CA PRO A 279 -14.44 -22.44 10.57
C PRO A 279 -15.71 -22.75 9.79
N ALA A 280 -15.57 -23.73 8.90
CA ALA A 280 -16.70 -24.29 8.19
C ALA A 280 -17.55 -25.07 9.19
N SER A 281 -18.87 -24.91 9.14
CA SER A 281 -19.77 -25.88 9.77
C SER A 281 -20.03 -26.99 8.76
N THR A 282 -20.21 -28.23 9.21
CA THR A 282 -20.55 -29.37 8.34
C THR A 282 -21.80 -29.13 7.49
N ASP A 283 -22.68 -28.23 7.95
CA ASP A 283 -23.94 -27.89 7.30
C ASP A 283 -23.86 -26.60 6.46
N SER A 284 -22.69 -25.94 6.38
CA SER A 284 -22.54 -24.73 5.55
C SER A 284 -22.23 -25.08 4.10
N PHE A 285 -23.19 -24.85 3.21
CA PHE A 285 -23.01 -24.94 1.76
C PHE A 285 -23.69 -23.76 1.05
N CYS A 286 -23.30 -23.49 -0.20
CA CYS A 286 -24.07 -22.60 -1.08
C CYS A 286 -24.83 -23.48 -2.09
N PRO A 287 -26.14 -23.29 -2.29
CA PRO A 287 -26.95 -24.19 -3.12
C PRO A 287 -26.53 -24.23 -4.60
N PHE A 288 -25.84 -23.22 -5.12
CA PHE A 288 -25.40 -23.13 -6.52
C PHE A 288 -23.92 -23.47 -6.74
N TYR A 289 -23.29 -24.23 -5.83
CA TYR A 289 -21.83 -24.41 -5.79
C TYR A 289 -21.21 -25.02 -7.05
N TYR A 290 -22.00 -25.75 -7.86
CA TYR A 290 -21.53 -26.51 -9.02
C TYR A 290 -22.10 -26.05 -10.37
N ASP A 291 -22.98 -25.05 -10.40
CA ASP A 291 -23.58 -24.51 -11.63
C ASP A 291 -22.73 -23.36 -12.24
N PHE A 292 -21.42 -23.37 -11.98
CA PHE A 292 -20.51 -22.33 -12.46
C PHE A 292 -19.85 -22.74 -13.77
N GLU A 293 -20.26 -22.11 -14.87
CA GLU A 293 -19.33 -21.82 -15.96
C GLU A 293 -18.50 -20.61 -15.53
N TYR A 294 -17.19 -20.81 -15.30
CA TYR A 294 -16.27 -19.70 -15.10
C TYR A 294 -16.26 -18.84 -16.37
N VAL A 295 -16.90 -17.67 -16.31
CA VAL A 295 -16.80 -16.67 -17.38
C VAL A 295 -15.61 -15.78 -17.08
N SER A 296 -14.53 -15.96 -17.84
CA SER A 296 -13.33 -15.14 -17.71
C SER A 296 -13.68 -13.65 -17.85
N PRO A 297 -13.20 -12.78 -16.93
CA PRO A 297 -13.39 -11.33 -17.04
C PRO A 297 -12.68 -10.72 -18.26
N PHE A 298 -11.84 -11.50 -18.95
CA PHE A 298 -11.10 -11.06 -20.14
C PHE A 298 -11.78 -11.40 -21.47
N GLY A 299 -12.98 -11.99 -21.46
CA GLY A 299 -13.72 -12.28 -22.67
C GLY A 299 -13.06 -13.38 -23.52
N GLY A 300 -13.52 -14.60 -23.31
CA GLY A 300 -13.16 -15.76 -24.12
C GLY A 300 -13.93 -16.96 -23.60
N THR A 301 -14.80 -17.52 -24.43
CA THR A 301 -15.35 -18.87 -24.22
C THR A 301 -14.23 -19.91 -24.44
N PRO A 302 -14.28 -21.06 -23.75
CA PRO A 302 -13.26 -22.10 -23.85
C PRO A 302 -13.05 -22.61 -25.27
#